data_AF-A0A3N0WT51-F1
#
_entry.id   AF-A0A3N0WT51-F1
#
_cell.length_a   1.000
_cell.length_b   1.000
_cell.length_c   1.000
_cell.angle_alpha   90.00
_cell.angle_beta   90.00
_cell.angle_gamma   90.00
#
_symmetry.space_group_name_H-M   'P 1'
#
loop_
_entity.id
_entity.type
_entity.pdbx_description
1 polymer ?
#
loop_
_entity_poly.entity_id
_entity_poly.type
_entity_poly.pdbx_seq_one_letter_code
_entity_poly.pdbx_strand_id
1 'polypeptide(L)'
;MISIDHTLISTEYVDIIELCVQFITNRFRRIKGDVKWKGYHIYSNDAGITCYLQPNRFSEYKKLFIAFSPHKLHNAGIHNANNVTYSMLLLEISKLMVGLGIRRESFCCFKIVSIEIGTNFEVKREPFFILNSALMIGNHFFQRTTYQHYRTAGNRRKSSKYYKAKFYIKSAQTFTNTGLTHSELGYCPKNTMRFEIKLERAGKFTFLDFSNLETLFKDATEEAFKDYLAGEFNKVFFFCLESIDARKLRTKPQLKNYYRFGVDRYWTGLNAGQRSDKKKFYSKLPKLFDPQEEMRNCFPFPCKKKP
;
A
#
# COMPACT_ATOMS: atom_id res chain seq x y z
N MET A 1 -7.59 11.66 1.66
CA MET A 1 -8.59 10.57 1.58
C MET A 1 -7.89 9.23 1.60
N ILE A 2 -8.50 8.21 2.21
CA ILE A 2 -7.94 6.87 2.21
C ILE A 2 -8.43 6.05 1.02
N SER A 3 -7.61 5.12 0.57
CA SER A 3 -7.90 4.21 -0.53
C SER A 3 -7.66 2.75 -0.12
N ILE A 4 -8.48 1.86 -0.67
CA ILE A 4 -8.27 0.40 -0.66
C ILE A 4 -8.00 0.00 -2.12
N ASP A 5 -6.75 -0.33 -2.43
CA ASP A 5 -6.33 -0.61 -3.81
C ASP A 5 -6.43 -2.07 -4.18
N HIS A 6 -6.33 -2.96 -3.21
CA HIS A 6 -6.42 -4.38 -3.43
C HIS A 6 -6.90 -5.09 -2.17
N THR A 7 -7.91 -5.92 -2.31
CA THR A 7 -8.47 -6.75 -1.25
C THR A 7 -8.50 -8.20 -1.73
N LEU A 8 -8.13 -9.12 -0.85
CA LEU A 8 -8.32 -10.55 -1.02
C LEU A 8 -9.13 -11.04 0.18
N ILE A 9 -10.35 -11.50 -0.08
CA ILE A 9 -11.19 -12.16 0.93
C ILE A 9 -11.29 -13.65 0.67
N SER A 10 -11.67 -14.43 1.69
CA SER A 10 -11.93 -15.86 1.55
C SER A 10 -13.07 -16.36 2.41
N THR A 11 -13.78 -17.38 1.94
CA THR A 11 -14.77 -18.14 2.70
C THR A 11 -14.53 -19.64 2.53
N GLU A 12 -14.92 -20.41 3.54
CA GLU A 12 -14.94 -21.89 3.56
C GLU A 12 -16.38 -22.41 3.82
N TYR A 13 -17.38 -21.52 3.82
CA TYR A 13 -18.80 -21.87 4.00
C TYR A 13 -19.38 -22.39 2.69
N VAL A 14 -19.66 -23.70 2.63
CA VAL A 14 -20.03 -24.42 1.40
C VAL A 14 -21.28 -23.81 0.73
N ASP A 15 -22.35 -23.57 1.48
CA ASP A 15 -23.61 -23.01 0.93
C ASP A 15 -23.40 -21.66 0.23
N ILE A 16 -22.53 -20.81 0.78
CA ILE A 16 -22.17 -19.52 0.18
C ILE A 16 -21.32 -19.73 -1.07
N ILE A 17 -20.37 -20.68 -1.01
CA ILE A 17 -19.50 -20.99 -2.15
C ILE A 17 -20.33 -21.49 -3.33
N GLU A 18 -21.27 -22.41 -3.11
CA GLU A 18 -22.14 -22.95 -4.16
C GLU A 18 -22.95 -21.87 -4.86
N LEU A 19 -23.53 -20.95 -4.08
CA LEU A 19 -24.25 -19.80 -4.61
C LEU A 19 -23.33 -18.93 -5.48
N CYS A 20 -22.14 -18.58 -4.98
CA CYS A 20 -21.17 -17.79 -5.75
C CYS A 20 -20.69 -18.51 -7.02
N VAL A 21 -20.49 -19.82 -6.97
CA VAL A 21 -19.99 -20.62 -8.11
C VAL A 21 -20.93 -20.47 -9.31
N GLN A 22 -22.26 -20.56 -9.09
CA GLN A 22 -23.24 -20.38 -10.17
C GLN A 22 -23.10 -19.02 -10.85
N PHE A 23 -22.95 -17.94 -10.07
CA PHE A 23 -22.73 -16.60 -10.62
C PHE A 23 -21.39 -16.49 -11.36
N ILE A 24 -20.33 -17.04 -10.78
CA ILE A 24 -18.97 -16.94 -11.32
C ILE A 24 -18.87 -17.69 -12.65
N THR A 25 -19.31 -18.95 -12.72
CA THR A 25 -19.16 -19.76 -13.93
C THR A 25 -19.96 -19.22 -15.12
N ASN A 26 -21.05 -18.50 -14.86
CA ASN A 26 -21.91 -17.93 -15.89
C ASN A 26 -21.42 -16.56 -16.42
N ARG A 27 -20.62 -15.84 -15.63
CA ARG A 27 -20.25 -14.43 -15.93
C ARG A 27 -18.75 -14.19 -16.07
N PHE A 28 -17.92 -15.11 -15.57
CA PHE A 28 -16.47 -14.96 -15.55
C PHE A 28 -15.83 -15.97 -16.49
N ARG A 29 -14.76 -15.53 -17.15
CA ARG A 29 -13.94 -16.41 -17.98
C ARG A 29 -12.96 -17.18 -17.10
N ARG A 30 -12.86 -18.50 -17.33
CA ARG A 30 -11.81 -19.30 -16.71
C ARG A 30 -10.45 -18.95 -17.30
N ILE A 31 -9.46 -18.70 -16.45
CA ILE A 31 -8.09 -18.34 -16.85
C ILE A 31 -7.05 -19.33 -16.31
N LYS A 32 -5.87 -19.37 -16.93
CA LYS A 32 -4.74 -20.16 -16.43
C LYS A 32 -4.18 -19.50 -15.17
N GLY A 33 -3.87 -20.32 -14.17
CA GLY A 33 -3.33 -19.86 -12.89
C GLY A 33 -1.81 -19.78 -12.85
N ASP A 34 -1.34 -18.89 -11.98
CA ASP A 34 0.06 -18.82 -11.56
C ASP A 34 0.40 -19.94 -10.57
N VAL A 35 1.69 -20.26 -10.42
CA VAL A 35 2.25 -21.31 -9.54
C VAL A 35 1.70 -21.20 -8.11
N LYS A 36 1.49 -19.99 -7.61
CA LYS A 36 0.94 -19.73 -6.28
C LYS A 36 -0.46 -20.34 -6.05
N TRP A 37 -1.25 -20.49 -7.11
CA TRP A 37 -2.63 -20.97 -7.09
C TRP A 37 -2.78 -22.35 -7.72
N LYS A 38 -1.71 -23.15 -7.70
CA LYS A 38 -1.75 -24.54 -8.16
C LYS A 38 -2.88 -25.30 -7.44
N GLY A 39 -3.72 -25.96 -8.23
CA GLY A 39 -4.89 -26.71 -7.73
C GLY A 39 -6.15 -25.86 -7.51
N TYR A 40 -6.17 -24.59 -7.95
CA TYR A 40 -7.39 -23.76 -7.97
C TYR A 40 -7.94 -23.63 -9.39
N HIS A 41 -9.26 -23.55 -9.50
CA HIS A 41 -9.93 -23.03 -10.70
C HIS A 41 -10.03 -21.51 -10.58
N ILE A 42 -9.55 -20.80 -11.58
CA ILE A 42 -9.43 -19.34 -11.53
C ILE A 42 -10.33 -18.72 -12.58
N TYR A 43 -11.10 -17.72 -12.16
CA TYR A 43 -12.07 -17.02 -12.98
C TYR A 43 -11.82 -15.52 -12.90
N SER A 44 -11.87 -14.83 -14.04
CA SER A 44 -11.69 -13.38 -14.16
C SER A 44 -12.83 -12.80 -14.99
N ASN A 45 -13.32 -11.62 -14.59
CA ASN A 45 -14.23 -10.84 -15.43
C ASN A 45 -13.51 -9.75 -16.24
N ASP A 46 -12.17 -9.72 -16.16
CA ASP A 46 -11.28 -8.75 -16.81
C ASP A 46 -11.53 -7.27 -16.41
N ALA A 47 -12.52 -7.01 -15.56
CA ALA A 47 -12.80 -5.73 -14.91
C ALA A 47 -12.19 -5.64 -13.51
N GLY A 48 -11.16 -6.46 -13.23
CA GLY A 48 -10.38 -6.38 -11.99
C GLY A 48 -10.93 -7.21 -10.83
N ILE A 49 -11.81 -8.17 -11.08
CA ILE A 49 -12.24 -9.17 -10.08
C ILE A 49 -11.72 -10.54 -10.51
N THR A 50 -11.02 -11.23 -9.61
CA THR A 50 -10.54 -12.59 -9.82
C THR A 50 -11.00 -13.49 -8.68
N CYS A 51 -11.66 -14.58 -9.02
CA CYS A 51 -12.11 -15.60 -8.08
C CYS A 51 -11.22 -16.85 -8.19
N TYR A 52 -10.85 -17.42 -7.04
CA TYR A 52 -10.06 -18.64 -6.94
C TYR A 52 -10.85 -19.68 -6.16
N LEU A 53 -11.26 -20.74 -6.84
CA LEU A 53 -12.06 -21.82 -6.30
C LEU A 53 -11.19 -23.05 -6.08
N GLN A 54 -11.17 -23.60 -4.87
CA GLN A 54 -10.42 -24.81 -4.55
C GLN A 54 -11.34 -26.03 -4.59
N PRO A 55 -11.24 -26.91 -5.60
CA PRO A 55 -11.95 -28.18 -5.59
C PRO A 55 -11.38 -29.14 -4.54
N ASN A 56 -12.22 -30.03 -4.03
CA ASN A 56 -11.84 -31.23 -3.31
C ASN A 56 -11.67 -32.42 -4.29
N ARG A 57 -11.41 -33.62 -3.76
CA ARG A 57 -11.25 -34.84 -4.58
C ARG A 57 -12.51 -35.28 -5.32
N PHE A 58 -13.68 -34.79 -4.91
CA PHE A 58 -14.99 -35.05 -5.49
C PHE A 58 -15.45 -33.92 -6.42
N SER A 59 -14.56 -32.97 -6.74
CA SER A 59 -14.84 -31.79 -7.57
C SER A 59 -15.81 -30.76 -6.94
N GLU A 60 -16.10 -30.88 -5.65
CA GLU A 60 -16.86 -29.86 -4.91
C GLU A 60 -15.92 -28.75 -4.43
N TYR A 61 -16.40 -27.51 -4.40
CA TYR A 61 -15.57 -26.38 -4.00
C TYR A 61 -15.61 -26.16 -2.48
N LYS A 62 -14.48 -26.40 -1.82
CA LYS A 62 -14.35 -26.25 -0.35
C LYS A 62 -13.86 -24.87 0.10
N LYS A 63 -13.38 -24.06 -0.83
CA LYS A 63 -12.82 -22.74 -0.53
C LYS A 63 -12.93 -21.81 -1.71
N LEU A 64 -13.31 -20.57 -1.43
CA LEU A 64 -13.36 -19.47 -2.38
C LEU A 64 -12.48 -18.33 -1.89
N PHE A 65 -11.64 -17.80 -2.77
CA PHE A 65 -11.03 -16.48 -2.61
C PHE A 65 -11.56 -15.52 -3.66
N ILE A 66 -11.77 -14.26 -3.28
CA ILE A 66 -12.17 -13.18 -4.19
C ILE A 66 -11.15 -12.06 -4.06
N ALA A 67 -10.44 -11.76 -5.15
CA ALA A 67 -9.50 -10.65 -5.25
C ALA A 67 -10.09 -9.52 -6.08
N PHE A 68 -9.98 -8.29 -5.60
CA PHE A 68 -10.54 -7.13 -6.29
C PHE A 68 -9.92 -5.81 -5.80
N SER A 69 -10.18 -4.73 -6.54
CA SER A 69 -9.74 -3.37 -6.20
C SER A 69 -10.95 -2.44 -6.13
N PRO A 70 -11.46 -2.11 -4.93
CA PRO A 70 -12.61 -1.20 -4.78
C PRO A 70 -12.40 0.14 -5.49
N HIS A 71 -11.18 0.68 -5.42
CA HIS A 71 -10.85 1.94 -6.09
C HIS A 71 -10.91 1.81 -7.62
N LYS A 72 -10.35 0.75 -8.21
CA LYS A 72 -10.49 0.56 -9.65
C LYS A 72 -11.93 0.32 -10.06
N LEU A 73 -12.71 -0.45 -9.28
CA LEU A 73 -14.12 -0.69 -9.55
C LEU A 73 -14.92 0.62 -9.62
N HIS A 74 -14.65 1.56 -8.72
CA HIS A 74 -15.23 2.90 -8.76
C HIS A 74 -14.95 3.63 -10.10
N ASN A 75 -13.74 3.44 -10.64
CA ASN A 75 -13.31 4.03 -11.91
C ASN A 75 -13.48 3.06 -13.09
N ALA A 76 -14.52 2.20 -13.07
CA ALA A 76 -14.84 1.26 -14.15
C ALA A 76 -13.68 0.32 -14.56
N GLY A 77 -12.81 -0.03 -13.62
CA GLY A 77 -11.64 -0.89 -13.83
C GLY A 77 -10.39 -0.19 -14.37
N ILE A 78 -10.45 1.13 -14.64
CA ILE A 78 -9.43 1.84 -15.43
C ILE A 78 -8.22 2.23 -14.57
N HIS A 79 -8.42 3.01 -13.51
CA HIS A 79 -7.32 3.59 -12.72
C HIS A 79 -7.66 3.67 -11.23
N ASN A 80 -6.65 4.01 -10.41
CA ASN A 80 -6.79 4.27 -8.97
C ASN A 80 -6.02 5.54 -8.56
N ALA A 81 -5.98 6.51 -9.48
CA ALA A 81 -5.19 7.73 -9.37
C ALA A 81 -5.98 8.92 -8.79
N ASN A 82 -7.29 8.94 -8.99
CA ASN A 82 -8.15 9.99 -8.42
C ASN A 82 -8.36 9.76 -6.92
N ASN A 83 -9.17 10.65 -6.39
CA ASN A 83 -9.41 10.82 -4.98
C ASN A 83 -10.81 10.26 -4.70
N VAL A 84 -10.89 9.15 -3.94
CA VAL A 84 -12.14 8.45 -3.63
C VAL A 84 -12.32 8.39 -2.11
N THR A 85 -13.55 8.59 -1.62
CA THR A 85 -13.85 8.53 -0.18
C THR A 85 -13.93 7.07 0.30
N TYR A 86 -13.78 6.85 1.61
CA TYR A 86 -13.95 5.51 2.17
C TYR A 86 -15.35 4.95 1.93
N SER A 87 -16.39 5.77 2.10
CA SER A 87 -17.79 5.40 1.84
C SER A 87 -18.03 4.94 0.40
N MET A 88 -17.42 5.60 -0.59
CA MET A 88 -17.49 5.16 -1.99
C MET A 88 -16.84 3.78 -2.18
N LEU A 89 -15.72 3.50 -1.51
CA LEU A 89 -15.08 2.18 -1.58
C LEU A 89 -15.94 1.08 -0.95
N LEU A 90 -16.60 1.38 0.18
CA LEU A 90 -17.54 0.45 0.83
C LEU A 90 -18.77 0.16 -0.04
N LEU A 91 -19.26 1.18 -0.76
CA LEU A 91 -20.33 1.02 -1.74
C LEU A 91 -19.90 0.08 -2.87
N GLU A 92 -18.70 0.24 -3.42
CA GLU A 92 -18.18 -0.66 -4.46
C GLU A 92 -17.94 -2.09 -3.96
N ILE A 93 -17.47 -2.27 -2.71
CA ILE A 93 -17.43 -3.59 -2.08
C ILE A 93 -18.85 -4.18 -2.02
N SER A 94 -19.85 -3.41 -1.58
CA SER A 94 -21.22 -3.89 -1.44
C SER A 94 -21.82 -4.30 -2.79
N LYS A 95 -21.66 -3.47 -3.82
CA LYS A 95 -22.12 -3.77 -5.19
C LYS A 95 -21.46 -5.04 -5.74
N LEU A 96 -20.15 -5.21 -5.53
CA LEU A 96 -19.43 -6.42 -5.91
C LEU A 96 -20.04 -7.66 -5.25
N MET A 97 -20.22 -7.62 -3.93
CA MET A 97 -20.72 -8.78 -3.17
C MET A 97 -22.12 -9.15 -3.63
N VAL A 98 -23.02 -8.17 -3.80
CA VAL A 98 -24.37 -8.39 -4.36
C VAL A 98 -24.31 -8.94 -5.78
N GLY A 99 -23.39 -8.45 -6.62
CA GLY A 99 -23.16 -8.94 -7.99
C GLY A 99 -22.71 -10.41 -8.05
N LEU A 100 -22.12 -10.92 -6.96
CA LEU A 100 -21.76 -12.33 -6.75
C LEU A 100 -22.84 -13.13 -5.99
N GLY A 101 -24.01 -12.51 -5.77
CA GLY A 101 -25.14 -13.11 -5.05
C GLY A 101 -25.00 -13.12 -3.53
N ILE A 102 -23.97 -12.47 -2.97
CA ILE A 102 -23.68 -12.47 -1.54
C ILE A 102 -24.44 -11.34 -0.88
N ARG A 103 -25.29 -11.69 0.10
CA ARG A 103 -26.05 -10.71 0.88
C ARG A 103 -25.22 -10.13 2.02
N ARG A 104 -25.66 -8.99 2.54
CA ARG A 104 -24.97 -8.22 3.58
C ARG A 104 -24.72 -9.05 4.84
N GLU A 105 -25.71 -9.84 5.24
CA GLU A 105 -25.68 -10.70 6.44
C GLU A 105 -24.58 -11.77 6.35
N SER A 106 -24.16 -12.14 5.13
CA SER A 106 -23.12 -13.12 4.89
C SER A 106 -21.70 -12.55 4.92
N PHE A 107 -21.51 -11.24 5.11
CA PHE A 107 -20.17 -10.63 5.12
C PHE A 107 -19.32 -11.14 6.30
N CYS A 108 -19.97 -11.55 7.39
CA CYS A 108 -19.30 -12.19 8.52
C CYS A 108 -18.59 -13.51 8.14
N CYS A 109 -19.04 -14.17 7.08
CA CYS A 109 -18.48 -15.43 6.58
C CYS A 109 -17.21 -15.26 5.73
N PHE A 110 -16.83 -14.02 5.39
CA PHE A 110 -15.68 -13.73 4.55
C PHE A 110 -14.54 -13.15 5.37
N LYS A 111 -13.44 -13.89 5.48
CA LYS A 111 -12.21 -13.42 6.11
C LYS A 111 -11.44 -12.48 5.19
N ILE A 112 -10.90 -11.40 5.74
CA ILE A 112 -9.95 -10.54 5.02
C ILE A 112 -8.56 -11.19 5.08
N VAL A 113 -8.12 -11.75 3.96
CA VAL A 113 -6.84 -12.47 3.85
C VAL A 113 -5.71 -11.48 3.63
N SER A 114 -5.91 -10.53 2.72
CA SER A 114 -4.95 -9.49 2.41
C SER A 114 -5.67 -8.20 2.06
N ILE A 115 -5.08 -7.07 2.45
CA ILE A 115 -5.57 -5.75 2.08
C ILE A 115 -4.39 -4.81 1.79
N GLU A 116 -4.58 -3.93 0.82
CA GLU A 116 -3.67 -2.85 0.47
C GLU A 116 -4.39 -1.54 0.68
N ILE A 117 -3.89 -0.75 1.63
CA ILE A 117 -4.42 0.55 1.99
C ILE A 117 -3.41 1.63 1.62
N GLY A 118 -3.89 2.80 1.19
CA GLY A 118 -3.00 3.87 0.81
C GLY A 118 -3.66 5.23 0.75
N THR A 119 -2.87 6.24 0.46
CA THR A 119 -3.36 7.60 0.27
C THR A 119 -2.54 8.35 -0.75
N ASN A 120 -3.23 9.12 -1.59
CA ASN A 120 -2.62 10.10 -2.47
C ASN A 120 -2.42 11.40 -1.71
N PHE A 121 -1.32 12.08 -1.99
CA PHE A 121 -1.07 13.41 -1.46
C PHE A 121 -0.14 14.21 -2.35
N GLU A 122 -0.30 15.52 -2.32
CA GLU A 122 0.48 16.43 -3.15
C GLU A 122 1.71 16.91 -2.39
N VAL A 123 2.84 16.97 -3.10
CA VAL A 123 4.08 17.54 -2.58
C VAL A 123 4.37 18.88 -3.23
N LYS A 124 5.04 19.79 -2.51
CA LYS A 124 5.42 21.10 -3.03
C LYS A 124 6.70 21.06 -3.88
N ARG A 125 7.58 20.10 -3.59
CA ARG A 125 8.82 19.86 -4.35
C ARG A 125 8.61 18.92 -5.53
N GLU A 126 9.63 18.87 -6.37
CA GLU A 126 9.72 17.91 -7.46
C GLU A 126 9.58 16.45 -6.90
N PRO A 127 8.65 15.63 -7.42
CA PRO A 127 8.37 14.31 -6.86
C PRO A 127 9.54 13.32 -6.85
N PHE A 128 10.42 13.32 -7.85
CA PHE A 128 11.61 12.45 -7.86
C PHE A 128 12.60 12.82 -6.77
N PHE A 129 12.77 14.10 -6.47
CA PHE A 129 13.57 14.57 -5.35
C PHE A 129 13.06 13.99 -4.02
N ILE A 130 11.75 14.05 -3.78
CA ILE A 130 11.12 13.46 -2.59
C ILE A 130 11.29 11.94 -2.56
N LEU A 131 11.01 11.26 -3.69
CA LEU A 131 11.12 9.81 -3.79
C LEU A 131 12.55 9.32 -3.52
N ASN A 132 13.56 10.02 -4.04
CA ASN A 132 14.96 9.68 -3.85
C ASN A 132 15.47 10.02 -2.44
N SER A 133 14.81 10.97 -1.76
CA SER A 133 15.10 11.27 -0.35
C SER A 133 14.53 10.22 0.61
N ALA A 134 13.49 9.46 0.23
CA ALA A 134 12.92 8.41 1.06
C ALA A 134 13.86 7.20 1.20
N LEU A 135 14.70 7.21 2.24
CA LEU A 135 15.77 6.23 2.40
C LEU A 135 15.25 4.90 2.97
N MET A 136 14.42 4.96 4.00
CA MET A 136 13.92 3.75 4.68
C MET A 136 12.64 4.00 5.46
N ILE A 137 11.93 2.92 5.79
CA ILE A 137 10.80 2.91 6.73
C ILE A 137 11.11 1.96 7.88
N GLY A 138 11.14 2.50 9.10
CA GLY A 138 11.61 1.75 10.27
C GLY A 138 13.04 1.23 10.07
N ASN A 139 13.17 -0.08 9.93
CA ASN A 139 14.44 -0.79 9.70
C ASN A 139 14.63 -1.30 8.26
N HIS A 140 13.72 -0.97 7.35
CA HIS A 140 13.71 -1.48 5.98
C HIS A 140 14.05 -0.38 4.98
N PHE A 141 15.13 -0.56 4.21
CA PHE A 141 15.48 0.35 3.13
C PHE A 141 14.46 0.28 2.00
N PHE A 142 14.14 1.44 1.43
CA PHE A 142 13.42 1.50 0.18
C PHE A 142 14.34 1.03 -0.95
N GLN A 143 13.87 0.05 -1.70
CA GLN A 143 14.55 -0.52 -2.85
C GLN A 143 13.92 0.02 -4.13
N ARG A 144 14.77 0.29 -5.14
CA ARG A 144 14.31 0.56 -6.50
C ARG A 144 13.58 -0.64 -7.06
N THR A 145 12.52 -0.38 -7.80
CA THR A 145 11.85 -1.40 -8.62
C THR A 145 12.32 -1.26 -10.07
N THR A 146 11.78 -2.07 -10.98
CA THR A 146 11.96 -1.87 -12.43
C THR A 146 11.44 -0.51 -12.89
N TYR A 147 10.50 0.09 -12.14
CA TYR A 147 9.95 1.42 -12.42
C TYR A 147 10.68 2.49 -11.60
N GLN A 148 11.21 3.51 -12.30
CA GLN A 148 11.99 4.58 -11.65
C GLN A 148 11.17 5.40 -10.66
N HIS A 149 9.88 5.61 -10.94
CA HIS A 149 8.94 6.36 -10.11
C HIS A 149 8.46 5.60 -8.86
N TYR A 150 9.01 4.40 -8.58
CA TYR A 150 8.48 3.49 -7.57
C TYR A 150 9.58 2.89 -6.69
N ARG A 151 9.34 2.92 -5.37
CA ARG A 151 10.15 2.30 -4.33
C ARG A 151 9.30 1.39 -3.45
N THR A 152 9.90 0.31 -2.96
CA THR A 152 9.25 -0.58 -1.99
C THR A 152 10.17 -0.94 -0.85
N ALA A 153 9.60 -1.11 0.35
CA ALA A 153 10.32 -1.55 1.52
C ALA A 153 9.50 -2.62 2.26
N GLY A 154 10.18 -3.64 2.79
CA GLY A 154 9.55 -4.78 3.45
C GLY A 154 10.58 -5.89 3.63
N ASN A 155 10.36 -6.79 4.58
CA ASN A 155 11.36 -7.82 4.89
C ASN A 155 11.06 -9.10 4.12
N ARG A 156 12.02 -9.54 3.29
CA ARG A 156 11.94 -10.87 2.66
C ARG A 156 12.18 -12.01 3.66
N ARG A 157 12.67 -11.74 4.88
CA ARG A 157 13.02 -12.76 5.88
C ARG A 157 12.08 -12.76 7.10
N LYS A 158 11.38 -13.90 7.24
CA LYS A 158 10.63 -14.52 8.35
C LYS A 158 9.59 -13.73 9.18
N SER A 159 9.82 -12.53 9.74
CA SER A 159 8.85 -11.91 10.68
C SER A 159 7.97 -10.79 10.08
N SER A 160 8.49 -9.96 9.17
CA SER A 160 7.71 -8.93 8.45
C SER A 160 7.51 -9.23 6.96
N LYS A 161 7.51 -10.52 6.59
CA LYS A 161 7.24 -10.98 5.22
C LYS A 161 5.82 -10.69 4.74
N TYR A 162 4.90 -10.40 5.65
CA TYR A 162 3.51 -10.08 5.33
C TYR A 162 3.25 -8.58 5.21
N TYR A 163 4.30 -7.77 5.29
CA TYR A 163 4.24 -6.32 5.28
C TYR A 163 5.07 -5.78 4.11
N LYS A 164 4.47 -4.92 3.30
CA LYS A 164 5.17 -4.20 2.24
C LYS A 164 4.69 -2.76 2.18
N ALA A 165 5.61 -1.84 2.43
CA ALA A 165 5.42 -0.43 2.16
C ALA A 165 5.79 -0.12 0.71
N LYS A 166 5.02 0.77 0.11
CA LYS A 166 5.19 1.28 -1.24
C LYS A 166 5.19 2.79 -1.18
N PHE A 167 6.15 3.41 -1.86
CA PHE A 167 6.23 4.85 -1.98
C PHE A 167 6.58 5.20 -3.42
N TYR A 168 5.75 6.01 -4.06
CA TYR A 168 5.88 6.26 -5.49
C TYR A 168 5.21 7.54 -5.95
N ILE A 169 5.60 7.98 -7.14
CA ILE A 169 5.02 9.13 -7.83
C ILE A 169 3.81 8.62 -8.61
N LYS A 170 2.60 8.93 -8.11
CA LYS A 170 1.34 8.41 -8.67
C LYS A 170 1.06 8.98 -10.06
N SER A 171 1.39 10.26 -10.23
CA SER A 171 1.24 11.00 -11.47
C SER A 171 2.09 10.43 -12.60
N ALA A 172 3.27 9.87 -12.30
CA ALA A 172 4.21 9.34 -13.28
C ALA A 172 3.95 7.87 -13.70
N GLN A 173 2.87 7.26 -13.20
CA GLN A 173 2.46 5.93 -13.67
C GLN A 173 1.84 6.04 -15.06
N THR A 174 2.31 5.21 -15.98
CA THR A 174 1.80 5.17 -17.36
C THR A 174 0.68 4.16 -17.51
N PHE A 175 -0.33 4.51 -18.31
CA PHE A 175 -1.40 3.61 -18.69
C PHE A 175 -0.99 2.83 -19.94
N THR A 176 -0.99 1.50 -19.86
CA THR A 176 -0.33 0.63 -20.86
C THR A 176 -0.88 0.82 -22.27
N ASN A 177 -2.16 1.14 -22.42
CA ASN A 177 -2.82 1.27 -23.73
C ASN A 177 -2.51 2.59 -24.44
N THR A 178 -2.14 3.64 -23.70
CA THR A 178 -1.92 4.98 -24.27
C THR A 178 -0.48 5.43 -24.19
N GLY A 179 0.33 4.85 -23.30
CA GLY A 179 1.67 5.32 -22.98
C GLY A 179 1.71 6.61 -22.16
N LEU A 180 0.56 7.29 -21.99
CA LEU A 180 0.42 8.52 -21.23
C LEU A 180 0.42 8.25 -19.73
N THR A 181 0.96 9.20 -18.98
CA THR A 181 0.95 9.21 -17.52
C THR A 181 -0.42 9.54 -16.95
N HIS A 182 -0.69 9.16 -15.71
CA HIS A 182 -1.94 9.53 -15.03
C HIS A 182 -2.17 11.04 -14.97
N SER A 183 -1.11 11.85 -14.87
CA SER A 183 -1.26 13.31 -14.92
C SER A 183 -1.63 13.82 -16.31
N GLU A 184 -1.08 13.25 -17.38
CA GLU A 184 -1.43 13.63 -18.76
C GLU A 184 -2.85 13.22 -19.12
N LEU A 185 -3.34 12.13 -18.54
CA LEU A 185 -4.73 11.69 -18.66
C LEU A 185 -5.71 12.48 -17.78
N GLY A 186 -5.22 13.44 -16.98
CA GLY A 186 -6.05 14.26 -16.10
C GLY A 186 -6.59 13.53 -14.86
N TYR A 187 -6.08 12.34 -14.53
CA TYR A 187 -6.57 11.57 -13.39
C TYR A 187 -6.07 12.07 -12.03
N CYS A 188 -4.93 12.77 -12.00
CA CYS A 188 -4.39 13.39 -10.79
C CYS A 188 -3.38 14.52 -11.12
N PRO A 189 -3.14 15.47 -10.20
CA PRO A 189 -2.10 16.49 -10.34
C PRO A 189 -0.69 15.94 -10.55
N LYS A 190 0.18 16.66 -11.27
CA LYS A 190 1.55 16.24 -11.64
C LYS A 190 2.46 15.95 -10.43
N ASN A 191 2.20 16.59 -9.30
CA ASN A 191 2.94 16.46 -8.04
C ASN A 191 2.32 15.42 -7.07
N THR A 192 1.43 14.55 -7.55
CA THR A 192 0.79 13.53 -6.71
C THR A 192 1.76 12.39 -6.38
N MET A 193 2.06 12.24 -5.09
CA MET A 193 2.73 11.09 -4.50
C MET A 193 1.71 10.12 -3.92
N ARG A 194 2.13 8.87 -3.74
CA ARG A 194 1.33 7.86 -3.05
C ARG A 194 2.15 7.03 -2.09
N PHE A 195 1.58 6.82 -0.92
CA PHE A 195 2.08 5.90 0.09
C PHE A 195 1.04 4.81 0.33
N GLU A 196 1.46 3.55 0.22
CA GLU A 196 0.59 2.39 0.45
C GLU A 196 1.28 1.39 1.36
N ILE A 197 0.47 0.70 2.15
CA ILE A 197 0.85 -0.47 2.92
C ILE A 197 0.03 -1.66 2.46
N LYS A 198 0.73 -2.71 2.04
CA LYS A 198 0.15 -4.02 1.76
C LYS A 198 0.35 -4.97 2.93
N LEU A 199 -0.77 -5.50 3.42
CA LEU A 199 -0.84 -6.52 4.45
C LEU A 199 -1.17 -7.85 3.77
N GLU A 200 -0.18 -8.71 3.54
CA GLU A 200 -0.35 -9.98 2.80
C GLU A 200 -0.99 -11.10 3.63
N ARG A 201 -0.96 -10.96 4.97
CA ARG A 201 -1.74 -11.77 5.91
C ARG A 201 -2.36 -10.83 6.94
N ALA A 202 -3.50 -10.24 6.59
CA ALA A 202 -4.13 -9.17 7.36
C ALA A 202 -4.39 -9.59 8.82
N GLY A 203 -4.84 -10.83 9.07
CA GLY A 203 -5.03 -11.36 10.43
C GLY A 203 -3.77 -11.51 11.30
N LYS A 204 -2.57 -11.10 10.84
CA LYS A 204 -1.37 -10.94 11.69
C LYS A 204 -1.21 -9.54 12.27
N PHE A 205 -2.03 -8.60 11.84
CA PHE A 205 -2.04 -7.21 12.31
C PHE A 205 -3.24 -7.00 13.21
N THR A 206 -3.03 -6.29 14.33
CA THR A 206 -4.01 -6.21 15.43
C THR A 206 -4.69 -4.86 15.54
N PHE A 207 -4.36 -3.89 14.67
CA PHE A 207 -4.98 -2.57 14.70
C PHE A 207 -6.45 -2.61 14.22
N LEU A 208 -6.87 -3.71 13.60
CA LEU A 208 -8.23 -3.96 13.14
C LEU A 208 -8.51 -5.48 13.17
N ASP A 209 -9.76 -5.87 13.38
CA ASP A 209 -10.20 -7.26 13.28
C ASP A 209 -10.43 -7.68 11.82
N PHE A 210 -9.44 -8.34 11.23
CA PHE A 210 -9.51 -8.86 9.86
C PHE A 210 -10.18 -10.24 9.72
N SER A 211 -10.81 -10.75 10.78
CA SER A 211 -11.47 -12.06 10.74
C SER A 211 -12.70 -12.10 9.83
N ASN A 212 -13.34 -10.95 9.61
CA ASN A 212 -14.55 -10.80 8.83
C ASN A 212 -14.54 -9.52 7.97
N LEU A 213 -15.24 -9.56 6.83
CA LEU A 213 -15.37 -8.44 5.90
C LEU A 213 -16.24 -7.32 6.52
N GLU A 214 -17.16 -7.70 7.41
CA GLU A 214 -18.05 -6.78 8.13
C GLU A 214 -17.28 -5.69 8.87
N THR A 215 -16.08 -6.01 9.38
CA THR A 215 -15.22 -5.01 10.03
C THR A 215 -14.90 -3.82 9.13
N LEU A 216 -14.84 -3.95 7.79
CA LEU A 216 -14.65 -2.78 6.91
C LEU A 216 -15.78 -1.76 6.99
N PHE A 217 -16.96 -2.17 7.45
CA PHE A 217 -18.16 -1.33 7.47
C PHE A 217 -18.46 -0.73 8.85
N LYS A 218 -17.58 -0.93 9.83
CA LYS A 218 -17.70 -0.31 11.15
C LYS A 218 -17.21 1.13 11.08
N ASP A 219 -17.88 2.04 11.79
CA ASP A 219 -17.59 3.48 11.78
C ASP A 219 -16.12 3.82 12.12
N ALA A 220 -15.53 3.07 13.05
CA ALA A 220 -14.15 3.29 13.50
C ALA A 220 -13.08 2.84 12.49
N THR A 221 -13.44 2.10 11.44
CA THR A 221 -12.45 1.43 10.58
C THR A 221 -11.69 2.40 9.68
N GLU A 222 -12.35 3.43 9.16
CA GLU A 222 -11.67 4.45 8.35
C GLU A 222 -10.56 5.13 9.17
N GLU A 223 -10.88 5.53 10.40
CA GLU A 223 -9.94 6.20 11.28
C GLU A 223 -8.80 5.28 11.71
N ALA A 224 -9.10 4.01 12.03
CA ALA A 224 -8.08 3.02 12.34
C ALA A 224 -7.07 2.85 11.18
N PHE A 225 -7.53 2.87 9.93
CA PHE A 225 -6.62 2.83 8.80
C PHE A 225 -5.83 4.12 8.60
N LYS A 226 -6.45 5.30 8.80
CA LYS A 226 -5.76 6.60 8.72
C LYS A 226 -4.64 6.68 9.77
N ASP A 227 -4.94 6.34 11.02
CA ASP A 227 -3.99 6.30 12.12
C ASP A 227 -2.84 5.32 11.84
N TYR A 228 -3.16 4.13 11.32
CA TYR A 228 -2.15 3.15 10.95
C TYR A 228 -1.24 3.66 9.82
N LEU A 229 -1.81 4.24 8.76
CA LEU A 229 -1.04 4.84 7.65
C LEU A 229 -0.17 6.00 8.12
N ALA A 230 -0.69 6.90 8.96
CA ALA A 230 0.08 7.99 9.56
C ALA A 230 1.23 7.46 10.42
N GLY A 231 0.97 6.43 11.22
CA GLY A 231 1.98 5.75 12.05
C GLY A 231 3.09 5.11 11.23
N GLU A 232 2.76 4.46 10.11
CA GLU A 232 3.76 3.89 9.20
C GLU A 232 4.51 4.98 8.43
N PHE A 233 3.83 6.01 7.93
CA PHE A 233 4.46 7.12 7.22
C PHE A 233 5.45 7.87 8.13
N ASN A 234 5.12 8.05 9.41
CA ASN A 234 6.00 8.65 10.41
C ASN A 234 7.31 7.87 10.65
N LYS A 235 7.35 6.59 10.31
CA LYS A 235 8.56 5.75 10.38
C LYS A 235 9.45 5.92 9.16
N VAL A 236 8.96 6.58 8.09
CA VAL A 236 9.77 6.91 6.92
C VAL A 236 10.82 7.93 7.33
N PHE A 237 12.07 7.60 7.08
CA PHE A 237 13.21 8.49 7.25
C PHE A 237 13.58 9.06 5.89
N PHE A 238 13.39 10.38 5.74
CA PHE A 238 13.83 11.13 4.58
C PHE A 238 15.25 11.65 4.81
N PHE A 239 16.19 11.20 3.98
CA PHE A 239 17.59 11.62 4.00
C PHE A 239 17.92 12.35 2.69
N CYS A 240 18.38 13.57 2.83
CA CYS A 240 18.92 14.38 1.76
C CYS A 240 20.17 15.09 2.30
N LEU A 241 21.30 14.95 1.60
CA LEU A 241 22.55 15.59 2.01
C LEU A 241 22.50 17.10 1.71
N GLU A 242 21.91 17.45 0.56
CA GLU A 242 21.68 18.81 0.08
C GLU A 242 20.76 19.64 0.98
N SER A 243 20.01 18.98 1.88
CA SER A 243 19.21 19.64 2.90
C SER A 243 20.05 20.31 3.99
N ILE A 244 21.33 19.94 4.15
CA ILE A 244 22.19 20.42 5.23
C ILE A 244 22.86 21.74 4.82
N ASP A 245 22.77 22.76 5.68
CA ASP A 245 23.51 24.01 5.49
C ASP A 245 24.97 23.82 5.94
N ALA A 246 25.82 23.35 5.01
CA ALA A 246 27.22 23.02 5.29
C ALA A 246 28.02 24.20 5.87
N ARG A 247 27.63 25.45 5.55
CA ARG A 247 28.26 26.69 6.04
C ARG A 247 28.07 26.89 7.54
N LYS A 248 27.04 26.26 8.13
CA LYS A 248 26.72 26.36 9.56
C LYS A 248 27.30 25.20 10.39
N LEU A 249 28.06 24.29 9.79
CA LEU A 249 28.71 23.19 10.50
C LEU A 249 29.97 23.71 11.21
N ARG A 250 29.92 23.84 12.53
CA ARG A 250 30.98 24.48 13.34
C ARG A 250 31.89 23.49 14.07
N THR A 251 31.45 22.25 14.25
CA THR A 251 32.17 21.26 15.06
C THR A 251 32.82 20.17 14.19
N LYS A 252 33.98 19.66 14.62
CA LYS A 252 34.65 18.51 13.95
C LYS A 252 33.70 17.31 13.78
N PRO A 253 32.87 16.91 14.77
CA PRO A 253 31.90 15.84 14.59
C PRO A 253 30.84 16.13 13.51
N GLN A 254 30.37 17.37 13.37
CA GLN A 254 29.40 17.74 12.32
C GLN A 254 30.00 17.57 10.93
N LEU A 255 31.17 18.15 10.69
CA LEU A 255 31.87 18.05 9.40
C LEU A 255 32.20 16.58 9.06
N LYS A 256 32.74 15.82 10.02
CA LYS A 256 33.08 14.41 9.83
C LYS A 256 31.86 13.56 9.45
N ASN A 257 30.72 13.77 10.10
CA ASN A 257 29.50 13.02 9.76
C ASN A 257 28.88 13.50 8.45
N TYR A 258 28.93 14.78 8.13
CA TYR A 258 28.45 15.32 6.85
C TYR A 258 29.12 14.61 5.66
N TYR A 259 30.46 14.55 5.63
CA TYR A 259 31.16 13.82 4.57
C TYR A 259 30.87 12.32 4.57
N ARG A 260 30.78 11.69 5.75
CA ARG A 260 30.44 10.26 5.86
C ARG A 260 29.04 9.95 5.34
N PHE A 261 28.07 10.83 5.55
CA PHE A 261 26.71 10.64 5.08
C PHE A 261 26.60 10.63 3.54
N GLY A 262 27.55 11.26 2.85
CA GLY A 262 27.66 11.24 1.38
C GLY A 262 28.37 10.02 0.81
N VAL A 263 28.97 9.15 1.64
CA VAL A 263 29.66 7.94 1.16
C VAL A 263 28.65 6.90 0.72
N ASP A 264 28.86 6.30 -0.46
CA ASP A 264 28.00 5.22 -0.95
C ASP A 264 27.91 4.08 0.07
N ARG A 265 26.71 3.51 0.20
CA ARG A 265 26.39 2.44 1.16
C ARG A 265 26.68 2.75 2.63
N TYR A 266 26.96 4.01 2.99
CA TYR A 266 27.18 4.39 4.39
C TYR A 266 26.02 3.90 5.27
N TRP A 267 24.79 4.26 4.92
CA TRP A 267 23.61 3.90 5.69
C TRP A 267 23.33 2.40 5.73
N THR A 268 23.55 1.69 4.63
CA THR A 268 23.30 0.24 4.54
C THR A 268 24.34 -0.57 5.28
N GLY A 269 25.57 -0.06 5.41
CA GLY A 269 26.66 -0.68 6.20
C GLY A 269 26.51 -0.54 7.72
N LEU A 270 25.65 0.35 8.20
CA LEU A 270 25.40 0.52 9.64
C LEU A 270 24.45 -0.54 10.19
N ASN A 271 24.72 -1.02 11.41
CA ASN A 271 23.78 -1.85 12.17
C ASN A 271 22.59 -1.00 12.70
N ALA A 272 21.55 -1.65 13.25
CA ALA A 272 20.33 -0.96 13.67
C ALA A 272 20.55 0.13 14.74
N GLY A 273 21.39 -0.13 15.74
CA GLY A 273 21.73 0.83 16.80
C GLY A 273 22.48 2.04 16.24
N GLN A 274 23.55 1.79 15.48
CA GLN A 274 24.32 2.83 14.81
C GLN A 274 23.44 3.69 13.90
N ARG A 275 22.53 3.08 13.13
CA ARG A 275 21.58 3.82 12.29
C ARG A 275 20.69 4.75 13.11
N SER A 276 20.16 4.26 14.24
CA SER A 276 19.33 5.07 15.13
C SER A 276 20.08 6.32 15.60
N ASP A 277 21.32 6.15 16.06
CA ASP A 277 22.15 7.25 16.54
C ASP A 277 22.50 8.24 15.42
N LYS A 278 22.80 7.74 14.22
CA LYS A 278 23.09 8.61 13.06
C LYS A 278 21.87 9.35 12.54
N LYS A 279 20.67 8.77 12.62
CA LYS A 279 19.42 9.49 12.35
C LYS A 279 19.21 10.64 13.34
N LYS A 280 19.38 10.38 14.64
CA LYS A 280 19.29 11.41 15.69
C LYS A 280 20.34 12.52 15.51
N PHE A 281 21.54 12.16 15.06
CA PHE A 281 22.56 13.15 14.75
C PHE A 281 22.17 13.99 13.53
N TYR A 282 21.75 13.35 12.44
CA TYR A 282 21.30 14.01 11.21
C TYR A 282 20.16 15.00 11.45
N SER A 283 19.19 14.64 12.30
CA SER A 283 18.04 15.51 12.62
C SER A 283 18.41 16.77 13.40
N LYS A 284 19.62 16.82 14.00
CA LYS A 284 20.14 17.99 14.73
C LYS A 284 21.08 18.85 13.90
N LEU A 285 21.40 18.44 12.67
CA LEU A 285 22.25 19.24 11.78
C LEU A 285 21.49 20.48 11.28
N PRO A 286 22.17 21.63 11.10
CA PRO A 286 21.55 22.81 10.53
C PRO A 286 21.02 22.50 9.13
N LYS A 287 19.76 22.84 8.88
CA LYS A 287 19.05 22.54 7.62
C LYS A 287 18.75 23.81 6.84
N LEU A 288 18.87 23.72 5.52
CA LEU A 288 18.25 24.65 4.57
C LEU A 288 16.73 24.40 4.50
N PHE A 289 16.33 23.14 4.63
CA PHE A 289 14.95 22.69 4.75
C PHE A 289 14.92 21.31 5.43
N ASP A 290 13.83 20.97 6.12
CA ASP A 290 13.65 19.64 6.70
C ASP A 290 12.69 18.79 5.84
N PRO A 291 13.20 17.81 5.07
CA PRO A 291 12.36 16.95 4.25
C PRO A 291 11.42 16.09 5.10
N GLN A 292 11.75 15.78 6.35
CA GLN A 292 10.86 15.03 7.23
C GLN A 292 9.65 15.87 7.64
N GLU A 293 9.88 17.14 8.00
CA GLU A 293 8.82 18.08 8.38
C GLU A 293 7.94 18.43 7.18
N GLU A 294 8.55 18.73 6.04
CA GLU A 294 7.83 19.02 4.80
C GLU A 294 6.88 17.88 4.42
N MET A 295 7.37 16.64 4.46
CA MET A 295 6.57 15.47 4.12
C MET A 295 5.46 15.20 5.13
N ARG A 296 5.68 15.47 6.42
CA ARG A 296 4.62 15.38 7.43
C ARG A 296 3.52 16.41 7.19
N ASN A 297 3.88 17.61 6.74
CA ASN A 297 2.92 18.68 6.45
C ASN A 297 2.11 18.41 5.16
N CYS A 298 2.68 17.67 4.21
CA CYS A 298 1.98 17.23 3.00
C CYS A 298 1.10 15.99 3.21
N PHE A 299 1.40 15.16 4.22
CA PHE A 299 0.66 13.92 4.43
C PHE A 299 -0.75 14.22 4.95
N PRO A 300 -1.80 13.58 4.42
CA PRO A 300 -3.18 14.02 4.63
C PRO A 300 -3.75 13.59 5.99
N PHE A 301 -2.99 12.81 6.77
CA PHE A 301 -3.39 12.32 8.07
C PHE A 301 -2.42 12.84 9.14
N PRO A 302 -2.91 13.22 10.32
CA PRO A 302 -2.08 13.81 11.36
C PRO A 302 -1.01 12.84 11.83
N CYS A 303 0.23 13.12 11.45
CA CYS A 303 1.41 12.42 11.91
C CYS A 303 1.72 12.82 13.37
N LYS A 304 1.12 12.15 14.36
CA LYS A 304 1.40 12.40 15.79
C LYS A 304 2.92 12.32 16.04
N LYS A 305 3.52 13.38 16.59
CA LYS A 305 4.88 13.29 17.16
C LYS A 305 4.79 12.26 18.29
N LYS A 306 5.63 11.22 18.28
CA LYS A 306 5.72 10.36 19.45
C LYS A 306 6.10 11.24 20.65
N PRO A 307 5.42 11.10 21.80
CA PRO A 307 5.82 11.78 23.02
C PRO A 307 7.28 11.46 23.38
#